data_AF-A0A1V5LZE6-F1
#
_entry.id   AF-A0A1V5LZE6-F1
#
_cell.length_a   1.000
_cell.length_b   1.000
_cell.length_c   1.000
_cell.angle_alpha   90.00
_cell.angle_beta   90.00
_cell.angle_gamma   90.00
#
_symmetry.space_group_name_H-M   'P 1'
#
loop_
_entity.id
_entity.type
_entity.pdbx_description
1 polymer ?
#
loop_
_entity_poly.entity_id
_entity_poly.type
_entity_poly.pdbx_seq_one_letter_code
_entity_poly.pdbx_strand_id
1 'polypeptide(L)'
;MKYVYLLQRIRFTRQHYIGITRNLRDRLKQHNAGKSPHTAKYRPWKLIVALYFDDDEQAMTFKRYLQNRLWFRVSQTSLLVRA
;
A
#
# COMPACT_ATOMS: atom_id res chain seq x y z
N MET A 1 -12.58 -12.46 -6.03
CA MET A 1 -11.54 -12.00 -6.97
C MET A 1 -11.13 -10.55 -6.69
N LYS A 2 -9.95 -10.34 -6.09
CA LYS A 2 -9.42 -9.02 -5.71
C LYS A 2 -7.90 -8.98 -5.85
N TYR A 3 -7.36 -7.78 -6.01
CA TYR A 3 -5.93 -7.49 -5.91
C TYR A 3 -5.62 -6.93 -4.53
N VAL A 4 -4.61 -7.50 -3.85
CA VAL A 4 -3.89 -6.82 -2.77
C VAL A 4 -2.71 -6.08 -3.40
N TYR A 5 -2.54 -4.80 -3.10
CA TYR A 5 -1.52 -3.97 -3.76
C TYR A 5 -0.75 -3.09 -2.78
N LEU A 6 0.48 -2.76 -3.18
CA LEU A 6 1.39 -1.84 -2.50
C LEU A 6 1.67 -0.65 -3.41
N LEU A 7 1.36 0.55 -2.94
CA LEU A 7 1.78 1.80 -3.55
C LEU A 7 2.94 2.40 -2.77
N GLN A 8 3.84 3.07 -3.49
CA GLN A 8 4.92 3.87 -2.93
C GLN A 8 4.86 5.29 -3.48
N ARG A 9 5.10 6.27 -2.63
CA ARG A 9 5.24 7.66 -3.06
C ARG A 9 6.53 7.83 -3.86
N ILE A 10 6.44 8.52 -5.00
CA ILE A 10 7.59 8.71 -5.90
C ILE A 10 8.62 9.69 -5.31
N ARG A 11 8.17 10.84 -4.79
CA ARG A 11 9.07 11.93 -4.39
C ARG A 11 9.83 11.67 -3.08
N PHE A 12 9.32 10.78 -2.22
CA PHE A 12 9.96 10.40 -0.96
C PHE A 12 9.56 8.96 -0.61
N THR A 13 10.56 8.08 -0.50
CA THR A 13 10.39 6.61 -0.51
C THR A 13 9.81 6.01 0.79
N ARG A 14 9.66 6.80 1.86
CA ARG A 14 9.20 6.29 3.16
C ARG A 14 7.70 5.95 3.20
N GLN A 15 6.89 6.60 2.37
CA GLN A 15 5.44 6.40 2.42
C GLN A 15 4.98 5.29 1.50
N HIS A 16 4.42 4.27 2.14
CA HIS A 16 3.79 3.12 1.51
C HIS A 16 2.30 3.09 1.85
N TYR A 17 1.51 2.54 0.94
CA TYR A 17 0.10 2.29 1.17
C TYR A 17 -0.25 0.88 0.70
N ILE A 18 -0.93 0.12 1.54
CA ILE A 18 -1.43 -1.20 1.21
C ILE A 18 -2.94 -1.12 1.10
N GLY A 19 -3.49 -1.63 0.00
CA GLY A 19 -4.92 -1.65 -0.21
C GLY A 19 -5.39 -2.95 -0.86
N ILE A 20 -6.70 -3.05 -0.98
CA ILE A 20 -7.37 -4.11 -1.74
C ILE A 20 -8.34 -3.49 -2.74
N THR A 21 -8.45 -4.05 -3.94
CA THR A 21 -9.35 -3.54 -4.99
C THR A 21 -9.72 -4.63 -5.98
N ARG A 22 -10.89 -4.52 -6.63
CA ARG A 22 -11.23 -5.35 -7.80
C ARG A 22 -10.64 -4.80 -9.09
N ASN A 23 -10.39 -3.50 -9.16
CA ASN A 23 -9.84 -2.83 -10.34
C ASN A 23 -8.63 -1.99 -9.94
N LEU A 24 -7.45 -2.48 -10.29
CA LEU A 24 -6.17 -1.89 -9.91
C LEU A 24 -5.89 -0.58 -10.66
N ARG A 25 -6.23 -0.55 -11.96
CA ARG A 25 -5.98 0.61 -12.84
C ARG A 25 -6.77 1.82 -12.39
N ASP A 26 -8.06 1.65 -12.14
CA ASP A 26 -8.92 2.74 -11.69
C ASP A 26 -8.57 3.18 -10.29
N ARG A 27 -8.19 2.23 -9.43
CA ARG A 27 -7.77 2.55 -8.06
C ARG A 27 -6.50 3.40 -8.03
N LEU A 28 -5.50 3.08 -8.86
CA LEU A 28 -4.29 3.88 -9.00
C LEU A 28 -4.60 5.29 -9.51
N LYS A 29 -5.47 5.42 -10.53
CA LYS A 29 -5.94 6.72 -11.04
C LYS A 29 -6.61 7.54 -9.93
N GLN A 30 -7.49 6.94 -9.13
CA GLN A 30 -8.16 7.61 -8.01
C GLN A 30 -7.17 8.11 -6.95
N HIS A 31 -6.18 7.28 -6.59
CA HIS A 31 -5.12 7.69 -5.65
C HIS A 31 -4.33 8.89 -6.17
N ASN A 32 -3.98 8.90 -7.46
CA ASN A 32 -3.23 10.00 -8.09
C ASN A 32 -4.10 11.24 -8.40
N ALA A 33 -5.41 11.09 -8.54
CA ALA A 33 -6.37 12.19 -8.60
C ALA A 33 -6.67 12.80 -7.22
N GLY A 34 -6.20 12.19 -6.12
CA GLY A 34 -6.42 12.72 -4.76
C GLY A 34 -7.79 12.38 -4.18
N LYS A 35 -8.54 11.46 -4.78
CA LYS A 35 -9.90 11.06 -4.34
C LYS A 35 -9.92 10.25 -3.03
N SER A 36 -8.77 9.98 -2.43
CA SER A 36 -8.63 9.26 -1.16
C SER A 36 -7.94 10.19 -0.15
N PRO A 37 -8.69 10.86 0.75
CA PRO A 37 -8.19 11.93 1.62
C PRO A 37 -6.91 11.56 2.38
N HIS A 38 -6.87 10.38 2.98
CA HIS A 38 -5.71 9.88 3.74
C HIS A 38 -4.43 9.72 2.90
N THR A 39 -4.57 9.52 1.59
CA THR A 39 -3.45 9.26 0.67
C THR A 39 -3.17 10.44 -0.27
N ALA A 40 -4.06 11.44 -0.32
CA ALA A 40 -4.01 12.54 -1.29
C ALA A 40 -2.77 13.42 -1.11
N LYS A 41 -2.34 13.65 0.13
CA LYS A 41 -1.13 14.43 0.46
C LYS A 41 0.18 13.79 0.03
N TYR A 42 0.18 12.49 -0.29
CA TYR A 42 1.38 11.72 -0.60
C TYR A 42 1.53 11.40 -2.08
N ARG A 43 0.67 11.95 -2.94
CA ARG A 43 0.82 11.85 -4.39
C ARG A 43 2.15 12.48 -4.88
N PRO A 44 2.65 12.09 -6.07
CA PRO A 44 2.17 10.99 -6.90
C PRO A 44 2.60 9.61 -6.35
N TRP A 45 1.72 8.64 -6.54
CA TRP A 45 1.88 7.23 -6.18
C TRP A 45 2.30 6.39 -7.39
N LYS A 46 3.24 5.48 -7.16
CA LYS A 46 3.64 4.41 -8.07
C LYS A 46 3.18 3.07 -7.51
N LEU A 47 2.65 2.21 -8.36
CA LEU A 47 2.38 0.82 -8.02
C LEU A 47 3.70 0.04 -7.99
N ILE A 48 3.97 -0.68 -6.90
CA ILE A 48 5.18 -1.49 -6.74
C ILE A 48 4.87 -2.98 -6.83
N VAL A 49 3.80 -3.42 -6.16
CA VAL A 49 3.36 -4.82 -6.15
C VAL A 49 1.84 -4.89 -6.29
N ALA A 50 1.37 -5.88 -7.04
CA ALA A 50 -0.03 -6.30 -7.04
C ALA A 50 -0.10 -7.82 -7.11
N LEU A 51 -0.88 -8.40 -6.20
CA LEU A 51 -1.09 -9.84 -6.10
C LEU A 51 -2.58 -10.11 -6.27
N TYR A 52 -2.91 -10.99 -7.20
CA TYR A 52 -4.27 -11.40 -7.49
C TYR A 52 -4.67 -12.57 -6.60
N PHE A 53 -5.89 -12.51 -6.09
CA PHE A 53 -6.53 -13.57 -5.32
C PHE A 53 -7.89 -13.83 -5.94
N ASP A 54 -8.19 -15.10 -6.22
CA ASP A 54 -9.51 -15.53 -6.67
C ASP A 54 -10.51 -15.52 -5.51
N ASP A 55 -10.06 -15.88 -4.32
CA ASP A 55 -10.80 -15.86 -3.07
C ASP A 55 -10.67 -14.53 -2.30
N ASP A 56 -11.82 -14.00 -1.86
CA ASP A 56 -11.91 -12.71 -1.20
C ASP A 56 -11.39 -12.76 0.26
N GLU A 57 -11.50 -13.92 0.93
CA GLU A 57 -11.06 -14.12 2.30
C GLU A 57 -9.54 -14.24 2.39
N GLN A 58 -8.91 -14.99 1.49
CA GLN A 58 -7.46 -15.07 1.34
C GLN A 58 -6.85 -13.70 1.06
N ALA A 59 -7.47 -12.91 0.16
CA ALA A 59 -7.03 -11.55 -0.13
C ALA A 59 -7.05 -10.66 1.12
N MET A 60 -8.12 -10.76 1.92
CA MET A 60 -8.28 -9.97 3.14
C MET A 60 -7.31 -10.40 4.24
N THR A 61 -7.13 -11.71 4.42
CA THR A 61 -6.18 -12.31 5.37
C THR A 61 -4.75 -11.90 5.02
N PHE A 62 -4.38 -11.99 3.74
CA PHE A 62 -3.06 -11.59 3.27
C PHE A 62 -2.82 -10.08 3.42
N LYS A 63 -3.83 -9.25 3.10
CA LYS A 63 -3.77 -7.81 3.35
C LYS A 63 -3.51 -7.52 4.82
N ARG A 64 -4.25 -8.15 5.75
CA ARG A 64 -4.06 -7.99 7.21
C ARG A 64 -2.68 -8.44 7.68
N TYR A 65 -2.18 -9.55 7.14
CA TYR A 65 -0.83 -10.05 7.42
C TYR A 65 0.24 -9.03 7.01
N LEU A 66 0.18 -8.53 5.78
CA LEU A 66 1.13 -7.52 5.26
C LEU A 66 1.09 -6.25 6.08
N GLN A 67 -0.11 -5.81 6.38
CA GLN A 67 -0.40 -4.71 7.27
C GLN A 67 0.39 -4.90 8.57
N ASN A 68 0.11 -5.96 9.35
CA ASN A 68 0.77 -6.24 10.63
C ASN A 68 2.31 -6.27 10.52
N ARG A 69 2.87 -7.03 9.55
CA ARG A 69 4.32 -7.16 9.37
C ARG A 69 5.01 -5.86 8.93
N LEU A 70 4.39 -5.05 8.08
CA LEU A 70 4.98 -3.79 7.61
C LEU A 70 4.99 -2.72 8.71
N TRP A 71 4.01 -2.71 9.63
CA TRP A 71 4.08 -1.82 10.80
C TRP A 71 5.21 -2.20 11.75
N PHE A 72 5.49 -3.49 11.96
CA PHE A 72 6.65 -3.92 12.73
C PHE A 72 7.98 -3.45 12.13
N ARG A 73 8.09 -3.40 10.79
CA ARG A 73 9.31 -2.92 10.14
C ARG A 73 9.43 -1.39 10.20
N VAL A 74 8.33 -0.67 9.97
CA VAL A 74 8.31 0.81 10.02
C VAL A 74 8.51 1.33 11.46
N SER A 75 8.06 0.61 12.50
CA SER A 75 8.28 1.00 13.90
C SER A 75 9.72 0.76 14.39
N GLN A 76 10.47 -0.17 13.79
CA GLN A 76 11.88 -0.39 14.12
C GLN A 76 12.85 0.50 13.32
N THR A 77 12.43 1.08 12.19
CA THR A 77 13.32 1.93 11.38
C THR A 77 13.58 3.32 12.00
N SER A 78 12.92 3.66 13.11
CA SER A 78 13.21 4.87 13.90
C SER A 78 14.17 4.65 15.08
N LEU A 79 14.75 3.44 15.23
CA LEU A 79 15.61 3.08 16.37
C LEU A 79 17.02 2.61 15.98
N LEU A 80 17.50 2.97 14.78
CA LEU A 80 18.90 2.83 14.40
C LEU A 80 19.40 4.10 13.69
N VAL A 81 19.57 5.16 14.47
CA VAL A 81 20.79 5.98 14.33
C VAL A 81 21.72 5.47 15.42
N ARG A 82 22.64 4.57 15.05
CA ARG A 82 23.84 4.31 15.82
C ARG A 82 25.01 4.77 14.97
N ALA A 83 25.68 5.81 15.47
CA ALA A 83 27.05 6.15 15.11
C ALA A 83 28.00 5.03 15.54
#